data_AF-X1EJE2-F1
#
_entry.id   AF-X1EJE2-F1
#
_cell.length_a   1.000
_cell.length_b   1.000
_cell.length_c   1.000
_cell.angle_alpha   90.00
_cell.angle_beta   90.00
_cell.angle_gamma   90.00
#
_symmetry.space_group_name_H-M   'P 1'
#
loop_
_entity.id
_entity.type
_entity.pdbx_description
1 polymer ?
#
loop_
_entity_poly.entity_id
_entity_poly.type
_entity_poly.pdbx_seq_one_letter_code
_entity_poly.pdbx_strand_id
1 'polypeptide(L)'
;PPQRIENAMNEARVHVDPFKPVESQVKDVMDAIKPLIPIRLEKTTIAVKLSADNYGKVYKDITDFGVIKKEEWTGAGFWIGLVEIPAGMQGDFFDRLNNKTHGDVETKIVD
;
A
#
# COMPACT_ATOMS: atom_id res chain seq x y z
N PRO A 1 -1.20 0.76 12.46
CA PRO A 1 -1.24 -0.61 13.05
C PRO A 1 -2.69 -1.07 13.22
N PRO A 2 -2.98 -2.38 13.07
CA PRO A 2 -4.34 -2.94 13.14
C PRO A 2 -5.04 -2.65 14.46
N GLN A 3 -4.31 -2.69 15.58
CA GLN A 3 -4.82 -2.42 16.92
C GLN A 3 -5.55 -1.07 17.03
N ARG A 4 -5.10 -0.05 16.29
CA ARG A 4 -5.78 1.27 16.28
C ARG A 4 -7.16 1.19 15.62
N ILE A 5 -7.28 0.41 14.54
CA ILE A 5 -8.54 0.23 13.82
C ILE A 5 -9.51 -0.57 14.71
N GLU A 6 -9.01 -1.61 15.38
CA GLU A 6 -9.80 -2.43 16.31
C GLU A 6 -10.36 -1.61 17.47
N ASN A 7 -9.53 -0.76 18.09
CA ASN A 7 -9.98 0.14 19.16
C ASN A 7 -11.06 1.11 18.66
N ALA A 8 -10.90 1.66 17.45
CA ALA A 8 -11.87 2.56 16.86
C ALA A 8 -13.20 1.88 16.51
N MET A 9 -13.17 0.64 16.02
CA MET A 9 -14.37 -0.15 15.76
C MET A 9 -15.15 -0.41 17.04
N ASN A 10 -14.45 -0.69 18.15
CA ASN A 10 -15.07 -0.90 19.45
C ASN A 10 -15.69 0.40 20.01
N GLU A 11 -14.99 1.54 19.89
CA GLU A 11 -15.55 2.85 20.29
C GLU A 11 -16.75 3.27 19.42
N ALA A 12 -16.69 3.02 18.10
CA ALA A 12 -17.79 3.29 17.17
C ALA A 12 -18.96 2.29 17.30
N ARG A 13 -18.84 1.25 18.14
CA ARG A 13 -19.82 0.16 18.27
C ARG A 13 -20.24 -0.43 16.92
N VAL A 14 -19.25 -0.63 16.03
CA VAL A 14 -19.51 -1.18 14.69
C VAL A 14 -20.00 -2.62 14.81
N HIS A 15 -21.14 -2.92 14.18
CA HIS A 15 -21.68 -4.27 14.12
C HIS A 15 -21.27 -4.92 12.80
N VAL A 16 -20.46 -5.98 12.87
CA VAL A 16 -20.02 -6.74 11.68
C VAL A 16 -21.13 -7.70 11.30
N ASP A 17 -21.62 -7.59 10.06
CA ASP A 17 -22.70 -8.45 9.55
C ASP A 17 -22.08 -9.67 8.85
N PRO A 18 -22.29 -10.91 9.32
CA PRO A 18 -21.68 -12.09 8.71
C PRO A 18 -22.22 -12.42 7.30
N PHE A 19 -23.32 -11.80 6.86
CA PHE A 19 -23.95 -12.06 5.57
C PHE A 19 -23.56 -11.05 4.48
N LYS A 20 -22.94 -9.91 4.84
CA LYS A 20 -22.52 -8.89 3.87
C LYS A 20 -21.11 -9.18 3.32
N PRO A 21 -20.83 -8.88 2.04
CA PRO A 21 -19.48 -8.96 1.50
C PRO A 21 -18.56 -7.93 2.15
N VAL A 22 -17.29 -8.31 2.35
CA VAL A 22 -16.27 -7.49 3.04
C VAL A 22 -16.16 -6.08 2.44
N GLU A 23 -16.15 -5.97 1.11
CA GLU A 23 -16.03 -4.67 0.42
C GLU A 23 -17.15 -3.68 0.80
N SER A 24 -18.38 -4.17 0.97
CA SER A 24 -19.50 -3.34 1.40
C SER A 24 -19.37 -2.92 2.86
N GLN A 25 -18.90 -3.83 3.71
CA GLN A 25 -18.73 -3.57 5.14
C GLN A 25 -17.59 -2.59 5.39
N VAL A 26 -16.50 -2.66 4.63
CA VAL A 26 -15.36 -1.74 4.74
C VAL A 26 -15.84 -0.29 4.64
N LYS A 27 -16.74 0.03 3.70
CA LYS A 27 -17.26 1.38 3.54
C LYS A 27 -18.06 1.85 4.78
N ASP A 28 -18.99 1.02 5.25
CA ASP A 28 -19.83 1.32 6.42
C ASP A 28 -18.99 1.49 7.69
N VAL A 29 -18.01 0.60 7.90
CA VAL A 29 -17.05 0.64 9.01
C VAL A 29 -16.18 1.89 8.93
N MET A 30 -15.69 2.23 7.75
CA MET A 30 -14.87 3.42 7.55
C MET A 30 -15.63 4.70 7.88
N ASP A 31 -16.89 4.83 7.45
CA ASP A 31 -17.71 5.99 7.75
C ASP A 31 -18.00 6.13 9.25
N ALA A 32 -18.14 5.01 9.98
CA ALA A 32 -18.32 5.00 11.43
C ALA A 32 -17.04 5.36 12.21
N ILE A 33 -15.86 4.98 11.72
CA ILE A 33 -14.56 5.25 12.38
C ILE A 33 -14.04 6.66 12.06
N LYS A 34 -14.38 7.21 10.88
CA LYS A 34 -13.89 8.52 10.38
C LYS A 34 -14.00 9.69 11.37
N PRO A 35 -15.06 9.81 12.21
CA PRO A 35 -15.17 10.87 13.22
C PRO A 35 -14.25 10.65 14.43
N LEU A 36 -13.89 9.39 14.73
CA LEU A 36 -13.07 9.01 15.88
C LEU A 36 -11.58 9.05 15.56
N ILE A 37 -11.23 8.61 14.35
CA ILE A 37 -9.86 8.63 13.86
C ILE A 37 -9.86 9.22 12.46
N PRO A 38 -9.07 10.27 12.18
CA PRO A 38 -8.90 10.77 10.83
C PRO A 38 -8.18 9.71 9.97
N ILE A 39 -8.98 8.85 9.34
CA ILE A 39 -8.53 7.92 8.30
C ILE A 39 -8.85 8.58 6.97
N ARG A 40 -7.80 9.06 6.30
CA ARG A 40 -7.89 9.44 4.89
C ARG A 40 -7.31 8.30 4.06
N LEU A 41 -7.99 7.94 2.97
CA LEU A 41 -7.41 7.18 1.87
C LEU A 41 -6.44 8.08 1.10
N GLU A 42 -5.50 8.70 1.80
CA GLU A 42 -4.40 9.42 1.17
C GLU A 42 -3.58 8.36 0.42
N LYS A 43 -3.43 8.57 -0.88
CA LYS A 43 -2.54 7.76 -1.71
C LYS A 43 -1.22 8.50 -1.80
N THR A 44 -0.13 7.76 -1.69
CA THR A 44 1.21 8.31 -1.90
C THR A 44 1.78 7.71 -3.17
N THR A 45 2.55 8.50 -3.91
CA THR A 45 3.27 8.02 -5.09
C THR A 45 4.72 7.78 -4.71
N ILE A 46 5.22 6.58 -5.01
CA ILE A 46 6.58 6.18 -4.69
C ILE A 46 7.30 5.86 -5.99
N ALA A 47 8.42 6.54 -6.23
CA ALA A 47 9.38 6.16 -7.25
C ALA A 47 10.21 4.98 -6.74
N VAL A 48 10.20 3.88 -7.46
CA VAL A 48 10.94 2.65 -7.15
C VAL A 48 11.92 2.41 -8.29
N LYS A 49 13.19 2.20 -7.95
CA LYS A 49 14.26 1.85 -8.88
C LYS A 49 14.82 0.48 -8.52
N LEU A 50 14.88 -0.39 -9.50
CA LEU A 50 15.24 -1.81 -9.37
C LEU A 50 16.19 -2.21 -10.50
N SER A 51 17.08 -3.16 -10.21
CA SER A 51 17.84 -3.87 -11.25
C SER A 51 16.92 -4.81 -12.04
N ALA A 52 17.27 -5.11 -13.29
CA ALA A 52 16.50 -6.03 -14.14
C ALA A 52 16.26 -7.41 -13.48
N ASP A 53 17.26 -7.92 -12.74
CA ASP A 53 17.20 -9.21 -12.05
C ASP A 53 16.21 -9.23 -10.88
N ASN A 54 15.97 -8.08 -10.25
CA ASN A 54 15.05 -7.95 -9.13
C ASN A 54 13.64 -7.55 -9.56
N TYR A 55 13.49 -6.84 -10.68
CA TYR A 55 12.18 -6.42 -11.21
C TYR A 55 11.20 -7.59 -11.31
N GLY A 56 11.61 -8.70 -11.94
CA GLY A 56 10.74 -9.88 -12.11
C GLY A 56 10.29 -10.51 -10.79
N LYS A 57 11.05 -10.36 -9.70
CA LYS A 57 10.73 -10.92 -8.39
C LYS A 57 9.69 -10.09 -7.64
N VAL A 58 9.69 -8.78 -7.85
CA VAL A 58 8.87 -7.82 -7.08
C VAL A 58 7.73 -7.22 -7.90
N TYR A 59 7.70 -7.40 -9.22
CA TYR A 59 6.65 -6.86 -10.08
C TYR A 59 5.24 -7.23 -9.58
N LYS A 60 5.05 -8.52 -9.26
CA LYS A 60 3.77 -9.00 -8.72
C LYS A 60 3.43 -8.34 -7.39
N ASP A 61 4.40 -8.24 -6.49
CA ASP A 61 4.20 -7.56 -5.21
C ASP A 61 3.81 -6.09 -5.46
N ILE A 62 4.51 -5.36 -6.33
CA ILE A 62 4.19 -3.97 -6.67
C ILE A 62 2.74 -3.81 -7.16
N THR A 63 2.27 -4.71 -8.03
CA THR A 63 0.89 -4.70 -8.52
C THR A 63 -0.14 -5.13 -7.47
N ASP A 64 0.26 -5.94 -6.48
CA ASP A 64 -0.62 -6.35 -5.37
C ASP A 64 -0.81 -5.20 -4.34
N PHE A 65 0.21 -4.36 -4.15
CA PHE A 65 0.16 -3.22 -3.22
C PHE A 65 -0.51 -1.97 -3.81
N GLY A 66 -0.45 -1.78 -5.14
CA GLY A 66 -1.05 -0.63 -5.78
C GLY A 66 -0.91 -0.61 -7.29
N VAL A 67 -0.94 0.59 -7.86
CA VAL A 67 -1.02 0.79 -9.32
C VAL A 67 0.22 1.50 -9.83
N ILE A 68 0.87 0.92 -10.83
CA ILE A 68 1.99 1.54 -11.53
C ILE A 68 1.44 2.63 -12.45
N LYS A 69 1.80 3.89 -12.19
CA LYS A 69 1.39 5.07 -12.98
C LYS A 69 2.28 5.28 -14.19
N LYS A 70 3.58 5.03 -14.02
CA LYS A 70 4.59 5.21 -15.05
C LYS A 70 5.71 4.23 -14.79
N GLU A 71 6.28 3.69 -15.84
CA GLU A 71 7.50 2.90 -15.78
C GLU A 71 8.42 3.24 -16.94
N GLU A 72 9.73 3.14 -16.68
CA GLU A 72 10.78 3.44 -17.64
C GLU A 72 11.99 2.55 -17.40
N TRP A 73 12.58 2.06 -18.48
CA TRP A 73 13.86 1.35 -18.42
C TRP A 73 14.99 2.31 -18.76
N THR A 74 15.95 2.42 -17.87
CA THR A 74 17.16 3.23 -18.07
C THR A 74 18.11 2.46 -18.99
N GLY A 75 18.86 3.16 -19.85
CA GLY A 75 19.88 2.54 -20.71
C GLY A 75 20.99 1.77 -19.97
N ALA A 76 21.11 1.95 -18.66
CA ALA A 76 21.98 1.20 -17.77
C ALA A 76 21.36 -0.11 -17.22
N GLY A 77 20.15 -0.50 -17.65
CA GLY A 77 19.49 -1.75 -17.24
C GLY A 77 18.69 -1.68 -15.93
N PHE A 78 18.41 -0.48 -15.43
CA PHE A 78 17.56 -0.27 -14.27
C PHE A 78 16.12 0.03 -14.68
N TRP A 79 15.17 -0.59 -14.00
CA TRP A 79 13.76 -0.22 -14.08
C TRP A 79 13.45 0.87 -13.07
N ILE A 80 12.73 1.90 -13.48
CA ILE A 80 12.22 2.96 -12.62
C ILE A 80 10.71 3.04 -12.81
N GLY A 81 9.95 2.89 -11.74
CA GLY A 81 8.49 2.97 -11.76
C GLY A 81 7.92 3.90 -10.70
N LEU A 82 6.88 4.66 -11.06
CA LEU A 82 6.04 5.41 -10.14
C LEU A 82 4.86 4.53 -9.74
N VAL A 83 4.77 4.17 -8.46
CA VAL A 83 3.73 3.31 -7.90
C VAL A 83 2.86 4.13 -6.97
N GLU A 84 1.56 4.17 -7.23
CA GLU A 84 0.57 4.78 -6.34
C GLU A 84 0.03 3.71 -5.39
N ILE A 85 0.29 3.86 -4.09
CA ILE A 85 -0.19 2.96 -3.04
C ILE A 85 -0.98 3.75 -1.97
N PRO A 86 -1.86 3.09 -1.21
CA PRO A 86 -2.45 3.71 -0.02
C PRO A 86 -1.35 4.04 1.02
N ALA A 87 -1.34 5.25 1.57
CA ALA A 87 -0.31 5.70 2.53
C ALA A 87 -0.22 4.79 3.78
N GLY A 88 -1.33 4.16 4.17
CA GLY A 88 -1.36 3.19 5.27
C GLY A 88 -0.57 1.90 5.02
N MET A 89 -0.26 1.57 3.76
CA MET A 89 0.50 0.38 3.35
C MET A 89 1.96 0.69 3.02
N GLN A 90 2.38 1.94 3.19
CA GLN A 90 3.72 2.38 2.81
C GLN A 90 4.84 1.63 3.55
N GLY A 91 4.67 1.37 4.85
CA GLY A 91 5.64 0.59 5.63
C GLY A 91 5.77 -0.84 5.10
N ASP A 92 4.62 -1.53 4.96
CA ASP A 92 4.56 -2.91 4.46
C ASP A 92 5.14 -3.03 3.04
N PHE A 93 4.95 -2.02 2.20
CA PHE A 93 5.52 -1.95 0.85
C PHE A 93 7.05 -1.90 0.87
N PHE A 94 7.64 -1.04 1.70
CA PHE A 94 9.10 -0.96 1.83
C PHE A 94 9.70 -2.25 2.39
N ASP A 95 9.07 -2.82 3.43
CA ASP A 95 9.52 -4.07 4.03
C ASP A 95 9.47 -5.23 3.03
N ARG A 96 8.40 -5.29 2.22
CA ARG A 96 8.26 -6.33 1.18
C ARG A 96 9.32 -6.21 0.11
N LEU A 97 9.55 -5.01 -0.41
CA LEU A 97 10.58 -4.78 -1.43
C LEU A 97 11.96 -5.14 -0.89
N ASN A 98 12.32 -4.64 0.29
CA ASN A 98 13.61 -4.93 0.91
C ASN A 98 13.84 -6.43 1.14
N ASN A 99 12.82 -7.17 1.57
CA ASN A 99 12.91 -8.61 1.79
C ASN A 99 13.17 -9.37 0.48
N LYS A 100 12.48 -9.00 -0.60
CA LYS A 100 12.62 -9.65 -1.91
C LYS A 100 13.92 -9.30 -2.63
N THR A 101 14.39 -8.06 -2.49
CA THR A 101 15.61 -7.58 -3.15
C THR A 101 16.84 -7.69 -2.27
N HIS A 102 16.71 -8.15 -1.02
CA HIS A 102 17.79 -8.15 -0.02
C HIS A 102 18.41 -6.76 0.18
N GLY A 103 17.60 -5.71 0.07
CA GLY A 103 18.02 -4.31 0.17
C GLY A 103 18.55 -3.70 -1.13
N ASP A 104 18.61 -4.44 -2.25
CA ASP A 104 18.94 -3.91 -3.57
C ASP A 104 17.71 -3.25 -4.23
N VAL A 105 17.19 -2.20 -3.59
CA VAL A 105 16.09 -1.37 -4.09
C VAL A 105 16.29 0.08 -3.65
N GLU A 106 16.12 1.02 -4.59
CA GLU A 106 16.10 2.44 -4.28
C GLU A 106 14.64 2.94 -4.35
N THR A 107 14.11 3.47 -3.24
CA THR A 107 12.76 4.04 -3.21
C THR A 107 12.80 5.51 -2.81
N LYS A 108 11.99 6.34 -3.48
CA LYS A 108 11.83 7.76 -3.18
C LYS A 108 10.36 8.13 -3.18
N ILE A 109 9.90 8.78 -2.12
CA ILE A 109 8.53 9.31 -2.05
C ILE A 109 8.45 10.54 -2.96
N VAL A 110 7.43 10.57 -3.81
CA VAL A 110 7.12 11.67 -4.72
C VAL A 110 5.73 12.16 -4.31
N ASP A 111 5.70 13.09 -3.35
CA ASP A 111 4.49 13.83 -2.97
C ASP A 111 4.17 14.94 -3.99
#